data_AF-A0A3A3D7J9-F1
#
_entry.id   AF-A0A3A3D7J9-F1
#
_cell.length_a   1.000
_cell.length_b   1.000
_cell.length_c   1.000
_cell.angle_alpha   90.00
_cell.angle_beta   90.00
_cell.angle_gamma   90.00
#
_symmetry.space_group_name_H-M   'P 1'
#
loop_
_entity.id
_entity.type
_entity.pdbx_description
1 polymer ?
#
loop_
_entity_poly.entity_id
_entity_poly.type
_entity_poly.pdbx_seq_one_letter_code
_entity_poly.pdbx_strand_id
1 'polypeptide(L)'
;MRGIFILLASLFSLPTMANITSFSEPEVALMHTVFSQHQSDFTRHSTQARLNENQYLLAQAHKHQPRLLTRQADVGYATVFHTRRYVLSLLKSHFTDINLPSAPKIDWSLYTKTALLADLPPYPNDNQYSPMQLTQLESINLAPLTGMPFTLAELMLEQSMQNRYKLHQGDYALFKKLIGDVRQYHHLVTSLATHLTHSGIALKHLNLIAAGELLRSPMLNYFGVQSHMHGERSPYVEVLKRKIPHSDITAFYVKNKADFKHKSRVTASGVLFSTSQAATAFKQVAQATSFKKALKQYALKSIFSDTQGKVTRKQNSQWAHQVVFSLKESLLTGPIRSPDGKWLVAQTHHIKFDYYAIDSETVRYQATLALIEDLAQQTYRQNKQAWLKTHKLSL
;
A
#
# COMPACT_ATOMS: atom_id res chain seq x y z
N MET A 1 -43.14 16.54 30.35
CA MET A 1 -42.66 15.53 29.36
C MET A 1 -42.30 16.09 27.98
N ARG A 2 -42.25 17.41 27.74
CA ARG A 2 -41.75 18.00 26.47
C ARG A 2 -40.29 18.47 26.51
N GLY A 3 -39.72 18.69 27.69
CA GLY A 3 -38.31 19.12 27.84
C GLY A 3 -37.26 18.01 27.69
N ILE A 4 -37.64 16.75 27.89
CA ILE A 4 -36.71 15.60 27.81
C ILE A 4 -36.45 15.18 26.35
N PHE A 5 -37.40 15.41 25.43
CA PHE A 5 -37.24 15.09 24.01
C PHE A 5 -36.32 16.06 23.26
N ILE A 6 -36.18 17.31 23.72
CA ILE A 6 -35.27 18.30 23.10
C ILE A 6 -33.81 17.99 23.47
N LEU A 7 -33.56 17.50 24.68
CA LEU A 7 -32.22 17.10 25.15
C LEU A 7 -31.72 15.81 24.47
N LEU A 8 -32.62 14.87 24.16
CA LEU A 8 -32.28 13.66 23.40
C LEU A 8 -32.02 13.96 21.91
N ALA A 9 -32.72 14.91 21.29
CA ALA A 9 -32.43 15.32 19.91
C ALA A 9 -31.08 16.06 19.78
N SER A 10 -30.65 16.81 20.80
CA SER A 10 -29.33 17.48 20.81
C SER A 10 -28.14 16.56 21.07
N LEU A 11 -28.36 15.35 21.58
CA LEU A 11 -27.29 14.37 21.86
C LEU A 11 -27.00 13.42 20.69
N PHE A 12 -27.85 13.39 19.66
CA PHE A 12 -27.68 12.54 18.48
C PHE A 12 -27.26 13.30 17.20
N SER A 13 -26.95 14.59 17.28
CA SER A 13 -26.60 15.43 16.13
C SER A 13 -25.26 16.16 16.23
N LEU A 14 -24.31 15.65 17.00
CA LEU A 14 -22.92 16.07 16.84
C LEU A 14 -22.24 15.01 15.97
N PRO A 15 -22.19 15.17 14.63
CA PRO A 15 -21.17 14.48 13.87
C PRO A 15 -19.85 14.79 14.56
N THR A 16 -19.07 13.77 14.86
CA THR A 16 -17.68 13.91 15.28
C THR A 16 -16.98 14.69 14.18
N MET A 17 -16.94 16.02 14.35
CA MET A 17 -16.43 16.95 13.35
C MET A 17 -14.93 16.70 13.25
N ALA A 18 -14.52 15.93 12.25
CA ALA A 18 -13.28 16.27 11.56
C ALA A 18 -13.44 17.76 11.20
N ASN A 19 -12.59 18.63 11.73
CA ASN A 19 -12.66 20.07 11.50
C ASN A 19 -12.61 20.32 9.98
N ILE A 20 -13.77 20.42 9.33
CA ILE A 20 -13.84 20.86 7.94
C ILE A 20 -13.31 22.28 7.94
N THR A 21 -12.17 22.46 7.31
CA THR A 21 -11.48 23.74 7.27
C THR A 21 -11.30 24.12 5.82
N SER A 22 -12.00 25.16 5.38
CA SER A 22 -11.65 25.83 4.14
C SER A 22 -10.24 26.38 4.31
N PHE A 23 -9.28 25.84 3.57
CA PHE A 23 -7.91 26.36 3.57
C PHE A 23 -7.90 27.74 2.92
N SER A 24 -7.08 28.63 3.46
CA SER A 24 -6.95 30.00 2.95
C SER A 24 -6.21 30.02 1.61
N GLU A 25 -6.43 31.05 0.78
CA GLU A 25 -5.67 31.22 -0.47
C GLU A 25 -4.13 31.23 -0.26
N PRO A 26 -3.58 31.84 0.80
CA PRO A 26 -2.17 31.70 1.14
C PRO A 26 -1.73 30.26 1.42
N GLU A 27 -2.54 29.45 2.09
CA GLU A 27 -2.24 28.03 2.35
C GLU A 27 -2.26 27.21 1.05
N VAL A 28 -3.24 27.47 0.18
CA VAL A 28 -3.31 26.86 -1.16
C VAL A 28 -2.11 27.28 -2.00
N ALA A 29 -1.66 28.53 -1.87
CA ALA A 29 -0.46 29.03 -2.54
C ALA A 29 0.81 28.32 -2.11
N LEU A 30 1.00 28.23 -0.81
CA LEU A 30 2.11 27.51 -0.22
C LEU A 30 2.16 26.06 -0.74
N MET A 31 1.03 25.37 -0.70
CA MET A 31 0.96 23.97 -1.12
C MET A 31 1.12 23.78 -2.64
N HIS A 32 0.65 24.73 -3.44
CA HIS A 32 0.86 24.69 -4.89
C HIS A 32 2.35 24.79 -5.25
N THR A 33 3.13 25.63 -4.56
CA THR A 33 4.58 25.69 -4.74
C THR A 33 5.22 24.33 -4.47
N VAL A 34 4.82 23.65 -3.40
CA VAL A 34 5.33 22.31 -3.06
C VAL A 34 4.94 21.26 -4.10
N PHE A 35 3.68 21.22 -4.52
CA PHE A 35 3.24 20.21 -5.48
C PHE A 35 3.82 20.41 -6.87
N SER A 36 4.03 21.67 -7.29
CA SER A 36 4.60 22.00 -8.60
C SER A 36 6.07 21.64 -8.73
N GLN A 37 6.81 21.51 -7.62
CA GLN A 37 8.20 21.03 -7.64
C GLN A 37 8.32 19.57 -8.12
N HIS A 38 7.26 18.79 -7.99
CA HIS A 38 7.25 17.38 -8.36
C HIS A 38 6.50 17.10 -9.67
N GLN A 39 5.65 18.03 -10.13
CA GLN A 39 4.83 17.90 -11.34
C GLN A 39 4.65 19.29 -11.98
N SER A 40 5.24 19.52 -13.16
CA SER A 40 5.26 20.84 -13.82
C SER A 40 3.88 21.41 -14.14
N ASP A 41 2.89 20.55 -14.39
CA ASP A 41 1.57 20.95 -14.88
C ASP A 41 0.53 20.99 -13.74
N PHE A 42 0.97 21.00 -12.48
CA PHE A 42 0.10 20.93 -11.32
C PHE A 42 -0.59 22.27 -11.04
N THR A 43 -1.81 22.47 -11.55
CA THR A 43 -2.52 23.75 -11.42
C THR A 43 -2.95 24.10 -9.99
N ARG A 44 -3.31 25.38 -9.76
CA ARG A 44 -3.95 25.83 -8.50
C ARG A 44 -5.24 25.10 -8.18
N HIS A 45 -6.06 24.85 -9.19
CA HIS A 45 -7.28 24.07 -9.06
C HIS A 45 -6.96 22.63 -8.60
N SER A 46 -5.94 21.99 -9.17
CA SER A 46 -5.47 20.66 -8.76
C SER A 46 -4.99 20.64 -7.30
N THR A 47 -4.33 21.71 -6.84
CA THR A 47 -3.97 21.89 -5.43
C THR A 47 -5.19 21.92 -4.54
N GLN A 48 -6.17 22.77 -4.85
CA GLN A 48 -7.39 22.87 -4.06
C GLN A 48 -8.13 21.52 -3.99
N ALA A 49 -8.28 20.85 -5.14
CA ALA A 49 -8.93 19.55 -5.24
C ALA A 49 -8.22 18.48 -4.39
N ARG A 50 -6.87 18.47 -4.39
CA ARG A 50 -6.07 17.55 -3.56
C ARG A 50 -6.23 17.84 -2.08
N LEU A 51 -6.18 19.11 -1.68
CA LEU A 51 -6.35 19.52 -0.29
C LEU A 51 -7.76 19.16 0.22
N ASN A 52 -8.80 19.39 -0.59
CA ASN A 52 -10.17 19.02 -0.29
C ASN A 52 -10.33 17.49 -0.18
N GLU A 53 -9.71 16.74 -1.09
CA GLU A 53 -9.69 15.28 -1.03
C GLU A 53 -8.97 14.75 0.22
N ASN A 54 -7.88 15.38 0.64
CA ASN A 54 -7.18 15.00 1.86
C ASN A 54 -8.02 15.24 3.11
N GLN A 55 -8.84 16.29 3.16
CA GLN A 55 -9.81 16.48 4.23
C GLN A 55 -10.86 15.36 4.25
N TYR A 56 -11.36 14.98 3.08
CA TYR A 56 -12.25 13.82 2.96
C TYR A 56 -11.56 12.55 3.49
N LEU A 57 -10.32 12.28 3.07
CA LEU A 57 -9.56 11.10 3.50
C LEU A 57 -9.27 11.10 5.01
N LEU A 58 -9.00 12.25 5.62
CA LEU A 58 -8.87 12.41 7.07
C LEU A 58 -10.17 12.05 7.78
N ALA A 59 -11.30 12.60 7.34
CA ALA A 59 -12.62 12.29 7.89
C ALA A 59 -12.94 10.80 7.76
N GLN A 60 -12.57 10.18 6.63
CA GLN A 60 -12.71 8.75 6.43
C GLN A 60 -11.77 7.93 7.32
N ALA A 61 -10.54 8.39 7.57
CA ALA A 61 -9.60 7.72 8.45
C ALA A 61 -10.14 7.66 9.89
N HIS A 62 -10.73 8.75 10.40
CA HIS A 62 -11.42 8.72 11.70
C HIS A 62 -12.48 7.62 11.81
N LYS A 63 -13.24 7.40 10.74
CA LYS A 63 -14.34 6.43 10.73
C LYS A 63 -13.87 4.99 10.52
N HIS A 64 -12.91 4.78 9.64
CA HIS A 64 -12.59 3.46 9.09
C HIS A 64 -11.22 2.93 9.48
N GLN A 65 -10.27 3.83 9.78
CA GLN A 65 -8.88 3.52 10.07
C GLN A 65 -8.31 4.46 11.15
N PRO A 66 -8.95 4.57 12.34
CA PRO A 66 -8.58 5.57 13.34
C PRO A 66 -7.14 5.42 13.83
N ARG A 67 -6.61 4.19 13.79
CA ARG A 67 -5.21 3.91 14.12
C ARG A 67 -4.23 4.66 13.23
N LEU A 68 -4.53 4.89 11.95
CA LEU A 68 -3.60 5.60 11.06
C LEU A 68 -3.39 7.06 11.51
N LEU A 69 -4.35 7.64 12.23
CA LEU A 69 -4.23 8.99 12.80
C LEU A 69 -3.15 9.08 13.87
N THR A 70 -2.89 7.98 14.59
CA THR A 70 -1.83 7.91 15.59
C THR A 70 -0.55 7.33 15.00
N ARG A 71 -0.63 6.31 14.14
CA ARG A 71 0.51 5.55 13.64
C ARG A 71 0.18 4.73 12.40
N GLN A 72 1.05 4.79 11.38
CA GLN A 72 0.84 4.07 10.12
C GLN A 72 1.18 2.57 10.19
N ALA A 73 2.15 2.19 11.02
CA ALA A 73 2.59 0.79 11.20
C ALA A 73 2.99 0.54 12.67
N ASP A 74 2.73 -0.65 13.21
CA ASP A 74 3.02 -0.99 14.63
C ASP A 74 4.43 -0.61 15.04
N VAL A 75 5.39 -0.95 14.19
CA VAL A 75 6.82 -0.76 14.42
C VAL A 75 7.34 0.60 13.94
N GLY A 76 6.53 1.38 13.22
CA GLY A 76 6.91 2.65 12.59
C GLY A 76 6.91 3.86 13.53
N TYR A 77 7.02 5.07 13.01
CA TYR A 77 6.87 6.29 13.84
C TYR A 77 5.40 6.67 13.99
N ALA A 78 5.09 7.50 14.99
CA ALA A 78 3.77 8.09 15.09
C ALA A 78 3.50 9.09 13.95
N THR A 79 2.24 9.28 13.61
CA THR A 79 1.80 10.24 12.58
C THR A 79 2.19 11.68 12.95
N VAL A 80 2.16 12.04 14.24
CA VAL A 80 2.59 13.37 14.72
C VAL A 80 4.09 13.62 14.51
N PHE A 81 4.92 12.57 14.58
CA PHE A 81 6.35 12.68 14.26
C PHE A 81 6.55 13.07 12.80
N HIS A 82 5.85 12.40 11.88
CA HIS A 82 5.92 12.72 10.46
C HIS A 82 5.29 14.09 10.15
N THR A 83 4.19 14.44 10.81
CA THR A 83 3.50 15.73 10.65
C THR A 83 4.42 16.89 10.99
N ARG A 84 5.10 16.84 12.15
CA ARG A 84 6.06 17.89 12.55
C ARG A 84 7.20 18.03 11.54
N ARG A 85 7.75 16.92 11.04
CA ARG A 85 8.83 16.95 10.03
C ARG A 85 8.36 17.55 8.70
N TYR A 86 7.14 17.21 8.28
CA TYR A 86 6.54 17.78 7.07
C TYR A 86 6.38 19.30 7.21
N VAL A 87 5.75 19.76 8.28
CA VAL A 87 5.53 21.19 8.54
C VAL A 87 6.86 21.93 8.70
N LEU A 88 7.84 21.34 9.39
CA LEU A 88 9.19 21.91 9.50
C LEU A 88 9.82 22.13 8.12
N SER A 89 9.75 21.13 7.25
CA SER A 89 10.28 21.22 5.89
C SER A 89 9.55 22.28 5.07
N LEU A 90 8.22 22.33 5.20
CA LEU A 90 7.36 23.29 4.51
C LEU A 90 7.67 24.73 4.91
N LEU A 91 7.81 25.00 6.20
CA LEU A 91 8.10 26.34 6.70
C LEU A 91 9.52 26.78 6.33
N LYS A 92 10.51 25.89 6.40
CA LYS A 92 11.89 26.19 6.00
C LYS A 92 12.02 26.50 4.51
N SER A 93 11.25 25.83 3.65
CA SER A 93 11.29 26.09 2.21
C SER A 93 10.52 27.35 1.82
N HIS A 94 9.50 27.73 2.59
CA HIS A 94 8.70 28.92 2.30
C HIS A 94 9.33 30.22 2.83
N PHE A 95 9.90 30.17 4.04
CA PHE A 95 10.49 31.32 4.70
C PHE A 95 12.02 31.26 4.67
N THR A 96 12.61 31.39 3.48
CA THR A 96 14.06 31.31 3.27
C THR A 96 14.80 32.57 3.71
N ASP A 97 14.16 33.73 3.59
CA ASP A 97 14.81 35.04 3.73
C ASP A 97 14.54 35.70 5.10
N ILE A 98 13.90 34.96 6.01
CA ILE A 98 13.62 35.46 7.35
C ILE A 98 14.84 35.17 8.24
N ASN A 99 15.42 36.24 8.78
CA ASN A 99 16.46 36.11 9.80
C ASN A 99 15.81 35.65 11.12
N LEU A 100 15.80 34.34 11.35
CA LEU A 100 15.28 33.75 12.56
C LEU A 100 16.33 33.85 13.68
N PRO A 101 15.93 34.18 14.92
CA PRO A 101 16.85 34.13 16.04
C PRO A 101 17.43 32.72 16.18
N SER A 102 18.67 32.60 16.64
CA SER A 102 19.27 31.31 16.96
C SER A 102 18.46 30.61 18.05
N ALA A 103 18.23 29.30 17.91
CA ALA A 103 17.64 28.51 18.98
C ALA A 103 18.51 28.59 20.24
N PRO A 104 17.94 28.81 21.44
CA PRO A 104 18.74 28.86 22.65
C PRO A 104 19.49 27.53 22.83
N LYS A 105 20.68 27.55 23.43
CA LYS A 105 21.43 26.32 23.71
C LYS A 105 20.65 25.44 24.69
N ILE A 106 20.76 24.13 24.50
CA ILE A 106 20.19 23.15 25.43
C ILE A 106 21.19 22.95 26.56
N ASP A 107 20.75 23.14 27.80
CA ASP A 107 21.51 22.68 28.96
C ASP A 107 21.24 21.18 29.18
N TRP A 108 22.29 20.37 29.03
CA TRP A 108 22.23 18.92 29.18
C TRP A 108 22.65 18.45 30.58
N SER A 109 23.02 19.36 31.48
CA SER A 109 23.60 19.07 32.80
C SER A 109 22.75 18.07 33.61
N LEU A 110 21.42 18.24 33.57
CA LEU A 110 20.47 17.40 34.30
C LEU A 110 19.99 16.16 33.53
N TYR A 111 20.32 16.04 32.25
CA TYR A 111 19.76 15.01 31.36
C TYR A 111 20.86 14.13 30.78
N THR A 112 21.58 13.41 31.64
CA THR A 112 22.70 12.54 31.27
C THR A 112 22.26 11.18 30.74
N LYS A 113 23.18 10.39 30.15
CA LYS A 113 22.91 8.99 29.78
C LYS A 113 22.43 8.16 30.97
N THR A 114 23.05 8.34 32.13
CA THR A 114 22.69 7.63 33.37
C THR A 114 21.29 8.01 33.83
N ALA A 115 20.94 9.30 33.77
CA ALA A 115 19.59 9.77 34.08
C ALA A 115 18.55 9.16 33.13
N LEU A 116 18.80 9.19 31.81
CA LEU A 116 17.91 8.58 30.82
C LEU A 116 17.67 7.08 31.08
N LEU A 117 18.71 6.31 31.42
CA LEU A 117 18.55 4.89 31.72
C LEU A 117 17.81 4.63 33.04
N ALA A 118 17.95 5.52 34.03
CA ALA A 118 17.21 5.43 35.29
C ALA A 118 15.72 5.78 35.11
N ASP A 119 15.42 6.68 34.18
CA ASP A 119 14.07 7.14 33.84
C ASP A 119 13.27 6.11 33.02
N LEU A 120 13.95 5.25 32.26
CA LEU A 120 13.34 4.26 31.39
C LEU A 120 12.93 2.99 32.18
N PRO A 121 11.66 2.53 32.06
CA PRO A 121 11.26 1.23 32.59
C PRO A 121 11.90 0.09 31.77
N PRO A 122 11.82 -1.18 32.22
CA PRO A 122 12.27 -2.30 31.39
C PRO A 122 11.62 -2.30 30.00
N TYR A 123 12.40 -2.54 28.95
CA TYR A 123 11.88 -2.59 27.58
C TYR A 123 10.87 -3.74 27.42
N PRO A 124 9.63 -3.48 26.96
CA PRO A 124 8.61 -4.51 26.85
C PRO A 124 8.89 -5.50 25.70
N ASN A 125 8.65 -6.78 25.94
CA ASN A 125 8.91 -7.87 24.98
C ASN A 125 8.00 -7.82 23.74
N ASP A 126 6.80 -7.26 23.87
CA ASP A 126 5.84 -7.05 22.78
C ASP A 126 5.94 -5.64 22.16
N ASN A 127 6.93 -4.85 22.61
CA ASN A 127 7.14 -3.47 22.20
C ASN A 127 5.93 -2.55 22.50
N GLN A 128 5.10 -2.91 23.49
CA GLN A 128 4.01 -2.08 24.02
C GLN A 128 4.24 -1.76 25.49
N TYR A 129 4.24 -0.47 25.83
CA TYR A 129 4.33 -0.06 27.23
C TYR A 129 3.02 -0.35 27.95
N SER A 130 3.11 -0.91 29.16
CA SER A 130 1.94 -1.05 30.02
C SER A 130 1.45 0.32 30.52
N PRO A 131 0.19 0.43 30.98
CA PRO A 131 -0.33 1.68 31.53
C PRO A 131 0.55 2.25 32.66
N MET A 132 1.08 1.40 33.54
CA MET A 132 1.97 1.82 34.63
C MET A 132 3.30 2.38 34.11
N GLN A 133 3.88 1.75 33.08
CA GLN A 133 5.10 2.24 32.44
C GLN A 133 4.85 3.59 31.75
N LEU A 134 3.70 3.76 31.10
CA LEU A 134 3.33 5.04 30.48
C LEU A 134 3.19 6.14 31.53
N THR A 135 2.51 5.90 32.65
CA THR A 135 2.40 6.88 33.75
C THR A 135 3.77 7.29 34.31
N GLN A 136 4.70 6.35 34.46
CA GLN A 136 6.09 6.68 34.83
C GLN A 136 6.74 7.60 33.79
N LEU A 137 6.66 7.24 32.51
CA LEU A 137 7.24 8.02 31.42
C LEU A 137 6.60 9.42 31.26
N GLU A 138 5.31 9.55 31.55
CA GLU A 138 4.56 10.82 31.53
C GLU A 138 5.00 11.77 32.65
N SER A 139 5.47 11.23 33.78
CA SER A 139 5.96 12.04 34.90
C SER A 139 7.29 12.75 34.63
N ILE A 140 8.02 12.29 33.59
CA ILE A 140 9.34 12.81 33.24
C ILE A 140 9.19 13.97 32.25
N ASN A 141 9.38 15.18 32.76
CA ASN A 141 9.23 16.41 32.01
C ASN A 141 10.48 16.74 31.16
N LEU A 142 10.28 16.84 29.84
CA LEU A 142 11.29 17.22 28.86
C LEU A 142 11.09 18.64 28.31
N ALA A 143 10.10 19.38 28.80
CA ALA A 143 9.83 20.76 28.37
C ALA A 143 11.03 21.72 28.49
N PRO A 144 11.90 21.64 29.52
CA PRO A 144 13.11 22.47 29.58
C PRO A 144 14.05 22.24 28.38
N LEU A 145 14.04 21.04 27.80
CA LEU A 145 14.87 20.69 26.65
C LEU A 145 14.22 21.06 25.31
N THR A 146 12.90 20.93 25.19
CA THR A 146 12.18 21.13 23.93
C THR A 146 11.63 22.54 23.76
N GLY A 147 11.46 23.29 24.85
CA GLY A 147 10.81 24.61 24.87
C GLY A 147 9.28 24.56 24.83
N MET A 148 8.67 23.36 24.86
CA MET A 148 7.21 23.16 24.86
C MET A 148 6.82 22.01 25.79
N PRO A 149 5.56 21.92 26.26
CA PRO A 149 5.08 20.75 27.00
C PRO A 149 5.42 19.48 26.22
N PHE A 150 6.28 18.64 26.81
CA PHE A 150 6.75 17.41 26.21
C PHE A 150 7.29 16.47 27.30
N THR A 151 6.93 15.20 27.23
CA THR A 151 7.26 14.17 28.22
C THR A 151 8.11 13.07 27.61
N LEU A 152 8.73 12.24 28.46
CA LEU A 152 9.42 11.05 27.95
C LEU A 152 8.44 10.06 27.31
N ALA A 153 7.20 9.98 27.79
CA ALA A 153 6.16 9.16 27.16
C ALA A 153 5.89 9.60 25.71
N GLU A 154 5.71 10.90 25.47
CA GLU A 154 5.52 11.43 24.11
C GLU A 154 6.73 11.12 23.22
N LEU A 155 7.96 11.32 23.72
CA LEU A 155 9.15 10.94 22.98
C LEU A 155 9.11 9.47 22.55
N MET A 156 8.87 8.55 23.49
CA MET A 156 8.90 7.10 23.23
C MET A 156 7.76 6.64 22.33
N LEU A 157 6.55 7.17 22.51
CA LEU A 157 5.37 6.83 21.71
C LEU A 157 5.45 7.37 20.28
N GLU A 158 6.24 8.41 20.04
CA GLU A 158 6.47 8.93 18.69
C GLU A 158 7.47 8.10 17.87
N GLN A 159 8.36 7.38 18.54
CA GLN A 159 9.46 6.67 17.88
C GLN A 159 9.04 5.33 17.24
N SER A 160 9.90 4.85 16.34
CA SER A 160 9.88 3.46 15.87
C SER A 160 10.30 2.48 16.96
N MET A 161 9.97 1.20 16.76
CA MET A 161 10.45 0.11 17.64
C MET A 161 11.98 0.14 17.76
N GLN A 162 12.69 0.31 16.63
CA GLN A 162 14.16 0.33 16.62
C GLN A 162 14.73 1.50 17.42
N ASN A 163 14.12 2.68 17.31
CA ASN A 163 14.58 3.85 18.07
C ASN A 163 14.29 3.69 19.57
N ARG A 164 13.10 3.18 19.94
CA ARG A 164 12.83 2.86 21.35
C ARG A 164 13.85 1.88 21.90
N TYR A 165 14.11 0.77 21.19
CA TYR A 165 15.11 -0.21 21.61
C TYR A 165 16.49 0.42 21.81
N LYS A 166 16.97 1.24 20.85
CA LYS A 166 18.25 1.95 20.98
C LYS A 166 18.31 2.87 22.19
N LEU A 167 17.23 3.60 22.47
CA LEU A 167 17.14 4.45 23.67
C LEU A 167 17.26 3.61 24.96
N HIS A 168 16.63 2.44 25.00
CA HIS A 168 16.78 1.47 26.12
C HIS A 168 18.18 0.85 26.21
N GLN A 169 18.93 0.79 25.10
CA GLN A 169 20.35 0.43 25.10
C GLN A 169 21.27 1.61 25.49
N GLY A 170 20.72 2.77 25.83
CA GLY A 170 21.47 3.94 26.26
C GLY A 170 22.11 4.72 25.11
N ASP A 171 21.52 4.70 23.90
CA ASP A 171 21.90 5.56 22.78
C ASP A 171 21.54 7.03 23.06
N TYR A 172 22.42 7.67 23.81
CA TYR A 172 22.24 9.05 24.25
C TYR A 172 22.41 10.08 23.12
N ALA A 173 23.17 9.73 22.07
CA ALA A 173 23.28 10.57 20.88
C ALA A 173 21.95 10.63 20.13
N LEU A 174 21.26 9.50 19.99
CA LEU A 174 19.90 9.45 19.46
C LEU A 174 18.94 10.29 20.32
N PHE A 175 18.99 10.17 21.65
CA PHE A 175 18.17 11.00 22.54
C PHE A 175 18.37 12.50 22.28
N LYS A 176 19.62 12.97 22.25
CA LYS A 176 19.92 14.38 21.96
C LYS A 176 19.39 14.83 20.61
N LYS A 177 19.54 13.99 19.58
CA LYS A 177 19.04 14.27 18.24
C LYS A 177 17.51 14.44 18.23
N LEU A 178 16.78 13.50 18.85
CA LEU A 178 15.32 13.54 18.85
C LEU A 178 14.79 14.77 19.59
N ILE A 179 15.37 15.10 20.74
CA ILE A 179 15.06 16.35 21.46
C ILE A 179 15.39 17.58 20.63
N GLY A 180 16.53 17.58 19.95
CA GLY A 180 16.93 18.65 19.03
C GLY A 180 15.92 18.85 17.90
N ASP A 181 15.41 17.77 17.30
CA ASP A 181 14.38 17.82 16.25
C ASP A 181 13.08 18.45 16.77
N VAL A 182 12.62 18.06 17.98
CA VAL A 182 11.41 18.65 18.60
C VAL A 182 11.61 20.13 18.92
N ARG A 183 12.75 20.48 19.53
CA ARG A 183 13.10 21.87 19.87
C ARG A 183 13.20 22.73 18.62
N GLN A 184 13.81 22.22 17.55
CA GLN A 184 13.93 22.94 16.28
C GLN A 184 12.55 23.24 15.68
N TYR A 185 11.64 22.26 15.70
CA TYR A 185 10.26 22.48 15.27
C TYR A 185 9.59 23.56 16.10
N HIS A 186 9.61 23.46 17.43
CA HIS A 186 8.98 24.43 18.32
C HIS A 186 9.56 25.84 18.14
N HIS A 187 10.89 25.96 18.12
CA HIS A 187 11.59 27.23 17.90
C HIS A 187 11.18 27.89 16.58
N LEU A 188 11.11 27.11 15.49
CA LEU A 188 10.72 27.62 14.19
C LEU A 188 9.28 28.15 14.19
N VAL A 189 8.31 27.34 14.66
CA VAL A 189 6.90 27.75 14.62
C VAL A 189 6.62 28.95 15.52
N THR A 190 7.28 29.05 16.68
CA THR A 190 7.16 30.19 17.58
C THR A 190 7.79 31.44 16.97
N SER A 191 8.98 31.32 16.38
CA SER A 191 9.67 32.45 15.74
C SER A 191 8.91 32.98 14.50
N LEU A 192 8.17 32.11 13.82
CA LEU A 192 7.38 32.48 12.65
C LEU A 192 5.93 32.86 12.97
N ALA A 193 5.48 32.84 14.24
CA ALA A 193 4.07 33.00 14.59
C ALA A 193 3.45 34.30 14.03
N THR A 194 4.16 35.42 14.14
CA THR A 194 3.72 36.71 13.60
C THR A 194 3.68 36.71 12.07
N HIS A 195 4.70 36.12 11.41
CA HIS A 195 4.75 36.01 9.96
C HIS A 195 3.62 35.14 9.40
N LEU A 196 3.34 34.01 10.06
CA LEU A 196 2.23 33.13 9.72
C LEU A 196 0.88 33.85 9.82
N THR A 197 0.68 34.59 10.91
CA THR A 197 -0.53 35.39 11.14
C THR A 197 -0.71 36.46 10.07
N HIS A 198 0.33 37.25 9.78
CA HIS A 198 0.30 38.27 8.73
C HIS A 198 0.09 37.68 7.33
N SER A 199 0.60 36.47 7.07
CA SER A 199 0.46 35.79 5.79
C SER A 199 -0.87 35.05 5.65
N GLY A 200 -1.74 35.07 6.68
CA GLY A 200 -3.01 34.33 6.66
C GLY A 200 -2.84 32.81 6.62
N ILE A 201 -1.73 32.29 7.14
CA ILE A 201 -1.42 30.85 7.20
C ILE A 201 -1.58 30.38 8.65
N ALA A 202 -2.49 29.45 8.90
CA ALA A 202 -2.72 28.91 10.24
C ALA A 202 -1.89 27.64 10.48
N LEU A 203 -1.09 27.61 11.56
CA LEU A 203 -0.31 26.42 11.94
C LEU A 203 -1.21 25.16 12.11
N LYS A 204 -2.43 25.33 12.64
CA LYS A 204 -3.41 24.24 12.75
C LYS A 204 -3.74 23.65 11.37
N HIS A 205 -3.90 24.47 10.34
CA HIS A 205 -4.17 24.00 8.99
C HIS A 205 -2.95 23.31 8.39
N LEU A 206 -1.73 23.83 8.60
CA LEU A 206 -0.52 23.15 8.15
C LEU A 206 -0.40 21.73 8.73
N ASN A 207 -0.74 21.55 10.01
CA ASN A 207 -0.78 20.22 10.63
C ASN A 207 -1.86 19.32 10.01
N LEU A 208 -3.04 19.86 9.71
CA LEU A 208 -4.11 19.11 9.03
C LEU A 208 -3.70 18.72 7.61
N ILE A 209 -3.09 19.63 6.84
CA ILE A 209 -2.58 19.37 5.49
C ILE A 209 -1.53 18.26 5.54
N ALA A 210 -0.56 18.36 6.45
CA ALA A 210 0.48 17.36 6.63
C ALA A 210 -0.11 15.98 7.00
N ALA A 211 -1.05 15.93 7.95
CA ALA A 211 -1.72 14.68 8.31
C ALA A 211 -2.49 14.08 7.11
N GLY A 212 -3.18 14.91 6.34
CA GLY A 212 -3.91 14.49 5.14
C GLY A 212 -3.00 13.94 4.05
N GLU A 213 -1.88 14.60 3.79
CA GLU A 213 -0.86 14.13 2.84
C GLU A 213 -0.25 12.79 3.25
N LEU A 214 0.04 12.62 4.55
CA LEU A 214 0.59 11.36 5.09
C LEU A 214 -0.39 10.19 4.96
N LEU A 215 -1.69 10.43 5.17
CA LEU A 215 -2.73 9.41 5.14
C LEU A 215 -3.25 9.09 3.74
N ARG A 216 -2.94 9.94 2.76
CA ARG A 216 -3.52 9.87 1.43
C ARG A 216 -3.35 8.48 0.80
N SER A 217 -2.12 7.99 0.68
CA SER A 217 -1.86 6.68 0.09
C SER A 217 -2.49 5.54 0.89
N PRO A 218 -2.24 5.38 2.21
CA PRO A 218 -2.88 4.34 3.02
C PRO A 218 -4.41 4.30 2.89
N MET A 219 -5.07 5.46 2.87
CA MET A 219 -6.53 5.53 2.73
C MET A 219 -7.01 5.24 1.32
N LEU A 220 -6.31 5.69 0.27
CA LEU A 220 -6.64 5.33 -1.11
C LEU A 220 -6.49 3.82 -1.35
N ASN A 221 -5.50 3.18 -0.74
CA ASN A 221 -5.35 1.72 -0.75
C ASN A 221 -6.49 1.04 0.01
N TYR A 222 -6.83 1.55 1.19
CA TYR A 222 -7.97 1.05 1.95
C TYR A 222 -9.27 1.10 1.15
N PHE A 223 -9.47 2.13 0.31
CA PHE A 223 -10.63 2.23 -0.55
C PHE A 223 -10.54 1.45 -1.86
N GLY A 224 -9.42 0.80 -2.15
CA GLY A 224 -9.21 0.07 -3.41
C GLY A 224 -9.05 0.98 -4.64
N VAL A 225 -8.70 2.26 -4.43
CA VAL A 225 -8.47 3.24 -5.51
C VAL A 225 -7.03 3.17 -6.01
N GLN A 226 -6.09 2.88 -5.12
CA GLN A 226 -4.69 2.62 -5.46
C GLN A 226 -4.41 1.13 -5.27
N SER A 227 -3.94 0.47 -6.32
CA SER A 227 -3.56 -0.94 -6.30
C SER A 227 -2.22 -1.14 -5.59
N HIS A 228 -2.17 -2.00 -4.57
CA HIS A 228 -0.91 -2.58 -4.12
C HIS A 228 -0.61 -3.87 -4.89
N MET A 229 0.69 -4.15 -5.10
CA MET A 229 1.20 -5.27 -5.91
C MET A 229 0.93 -6.68 -5.34
N HIS A 230 0.22 -6.81 -4.23
CA HIS A 230 -0.02 -8.09 -3.57
C HIS A 230 -1.48 -8.14 -3.13
N GLY A 231 -2.21 -9.18 -3.56
CA GLY A 231 -3.68 -9.29 -3.51
C GLY A 231 -4.37 -9.29 -2.14
N GLU A 232 -3.77 -8.68 -1.12
CA GLU A 232 -4.43 -8.30 0.12
C GLU A 232 -5.45 -7.19 -0.16
N ARG A 233 -6.71 -7.45 0.21
CA ARG A 233 -7.80 -6.47 0.09
C ARG A 233 -8.19 -5.96 1.46
N SER A 234 -8.51 -4.69 1.54
CA SER A 234 -9.03 -4.11 2.76
C SER A 234 -10.42 -4.68 3.10
N PRO A 235 -10.84 -4.62 4.38
CA PRO A 235 -12.21 -4.94 4.76
C PRO A 235 -13.27 -4.16 3.97
N TYR A 236 -12.98 -2.92 3.59
CA TYR A 236 -13.89 -2.10 2.78
C TYR A 236 -14.09 -2.68 1.38
N VAL A 237 -12.99 -3.04 0.73
CA VAL A 237 -13.03 -3.63 -0.61
C VAL A 237 -13.73 -4.98 -0.56
N GLU A 238 -13.50 -5.81 0.46
CA GLU A 238 -14.23 -7.08 0.60
C GLU A 238 -15.75 -6.90 0.79
N VAL A 239 -16.20 -5.79 1.40
CA VAL A 239 -17.64 -5.45 1.43
C VAL A 239 -18.15 -5.08 0.04
N LEU A 240 -17.39 -4.32 -0.76
CA LEU A 240 -17.76 -4.01 -2.14
C LEU A 240 -17.83 -5.26 -3.01
N LYS A 241 -16.88 -6.18 -2.85
CA LYS A 241 -16.87 -7.47 -3.56
C LYS A 241 -18.20 -8.21 -3.46
N ARG A 242 -18.77 -8.25 -2.24
CA ARG A 242 -20.02 -8.96 -1.94
C ARG A 242 -21.26 -8.29 -2.57
N LYS A 243 -21.14 -7.05 -3.04
CA LYS A 243 -22.21 -6.33 -3.71
C LYS A 243 -22.27 -6.58 -5.21
N ILE A 244 -21.26 -7.24 -5.79
CA ILE A 244 -21.21 -7.53 -7.23
C ILE A 244 -22.21 -8.66 -7.52
N PRO A 245 -23.30 -8.40 -8.25
CA PRO A 245 -24.28 -9.43 -8.57
C PRO A 245 -23.75 -10.37 -9.65
N HIS A 246 -24.31 -11.58 -9.70
CA HIS A 246 -23.97 -12.55 -10.74
C HIS A 246 -24.29 -12.03 -12.16
N SER A 247 -25.32 -11.19 -12.31
CA SER A 247 -25.67 -10.54 -13.58
C SER A 247 -24.50 -9.72 -14.14
N ASP A 248 -23.77 -9.01 -13.29
CA ASP A 248 -22.66 -8.15 -13.72
C ASP A 248 -21.45 -8.98 -14.14
N ILE A 249 -21.19 -10.07 -13.43
CA ILE A 249 -20.17 -11.07 -13.81
C ILE A 249 -20.49 -11.68 -15.19
N THR A 250 -21.75 -12.01 -15.42
CA THR A 250 -22.25 -12.56 -16.68
C THR A 250 -22.09 -11.55 -17.82
N ALA A 251 -22.50 -10.30 -17.60
CA ALA A 251 -22.36 -9.23 -18.57
C ALA A 251 -20.88 -8.94 -18.89
N PHE A 252 -20.03 -8.91 -17.86
CA PHE A 252 -18.58 -8.74 -18.02
C PHE A 252 -17.98 -9.88 -18.86
N TYR A 253 -18.34 -11.13 -18.58
CA TYR A 253 -17.86 -12.28 -19.36
C TYR A 253 -18.27 -12.19 -20.83
N VAL A 254 -19.53 -11.84 -21.12
CA VAL A 254 -20.01 -11.72 -22.50
C VAL A 254 -19.24 -10.63 -23.26
N LYS A 255 -19.04 -9.47 -22.62
CA LYS A 255 -18.29 -8.34 -23.22
C LYS A 255 -16.80 -8.67 -23.41
N ASN A 256 -16.20 -9.40 -22.47
CA ASN A 256 -14.76 -9.66 -22.42
C ASN A 256 -14.42 -11.14 -22.69
N LYS A 257 -15.25 -11.84 -23.47
CA LYS A 257 -15.13 -13.30 -23.67
C LYS A 257 -13.73 -13.73 -24.14
N ALA A 258 -13.08 -12.88 -24.95
CA ALA A 258 -11.72 -13.11 -25.45
C ALA A 258 -10.69 -13.33 -24.33
N ASP A 259 -10.83 -12.64 -23.20
CA ASP A 259 -9.89 -12.70 -22.06
C ASP A 259 -9.97 -14.04 -21.31
N PHE A 260 -11.08 -14.75 -21.47
CA PHE A 260 -11.34 -16.07 -20.87
C PHE A 260 -10.95 -17.23 -21.80
N LYS A 261 -10.26 -16.94 -22.91
CA LYS A 261 -9.71 -17.94 -23.81
C LYS A 261 -8.55 -18.66 -23.12
N HIS A 262 -8.58 -19.99 -23.13
CA HIS A 262 -7.50 -20.80 -22.58
C HIS A 262 -7.17 -21.95 -23.51
N LYS A 263 -5.92 -22.41 -23.41
CA LYS A 263 -5.47 -23.65 -24.03
C LYS A 263 -6.23 -24.80 -23.38
N SER A 264 -7.05 -25.53 -24.14
CA SER A 264 -7.83 -26.65 -23.61
C SER A 264 -7.18 -27.99 -23.93
N ARG A 265 -6.55 -28.09 -25.10
CA ARG A 265 -5.90 -29.32 -25.56
C ARG A 265 -4.71 -29.01 -26.47
N VAL A 266 -3.66 -29.80 -26.34
CA VAL A 266 -2.52 -29.85 -27.25
C VAL A 266 -2.42 -31.25 -27.84
N THR A 267 -2.27 -31.36 -29.14
CA THR A 267 -1.84 -32.61 -29.76
C THR A 267 -0.31 -32.63 -29.77
N ALA A 268 0.29 -33.65 -29.18
CA ALA A 268 1.74 -33.76 -29.04
C ALA A 268 2.25 -35.18 -29.29
N SER A 269 3.52 -35.27 -29.61
CA SER A 269 4.31 -36.50 -29.60
C SER A 269 5.56 -36.27 -28.75
N GLY A 270 6.02 -37.31 -28.07
CA GLY A 270 7.12 -37.21 -27.11
C GLY A 270 7.76 -38.56 -26.85
N VAL A 271 9.06 -38.55 -26.59
CA VAL A 271 9.86 -39.73 -26.22
C VAL A 271 10.82 -39.34 -25.09
N LEU A 272 10.98 -40.24 -24.11
CA LEU A 272 11.96 -40.12 -23.04
C LEU A 272 13.18 -41.01 -23.33
N PHE A 273 14.37 -40.46 -23.12
CA PHE A 273 15.65 -41.14 -23.28
C PHE A 273 16.41 -41.15 -21.95
N SER A 274 17.20 -42.21 -21.72
CA SER A 274 18.05 -42.29 -20.52
C SER A 274 19.28 -41.39 -20.60
N THR A 275 19.69 -40.96 -21.81
CA THR A 275 20.88 -40.14 -22.02
C THR A 275 20.59 -38.93 -22.92
N SER A 276 21.33 -37.84 -22.69
CA SER A 276 21.22 -36.60 -23.49
C SER A 276 21.65 -36.82 -24.95
N GLN A 277 22.65 -37.67 -25.15
CA GLN A 277 23.19 -38.01 -26.47
C GLN A 277 22.13 -38.70 -27.33
N ALA A 278 21.41 -39.69 -26.79
CA ALA A 278 20.34 -40.38 -27.52
C ALA A 278 19.18 -39.44 -27.85
N ALA A 279 18.79 -38.57 -26.91
CA ALA A 279 17.78 -37.55 -27.15
C ALA A 279 18.21 -36.57 -28.26
N THR A 280 19.47 -36.14 -28.25
CA THR A 280 20.02 -35.23 -29.27
C THR A 280 20.03 -35.87 -30.66
N ALA A 281 20.48 -37.12 -30.77
CA ALA A 281 20.48 -37.86 -32.03
C ALA A 281 19.06 -38.04 -32.58
N PHE A 282 18.10 -38.43 -31.73
CA PHE A 282 16.69 -38.55 -32.12
C PHE A 282 16.13 -37.21 -32.63
N LYS A 283 16.43 -36.10 -31.93
CA LYS A 283 16.00 -34.76 -32.36
C LYS A 283 16.53 -34.42 -33.74
N GLN A 284 17.81 -34.67 -34.02
CA GLN A 284 18.41 -34.39 -35.34
C GLN A 284 17.68 -35.13 -36.45
N VAL A 285 17.35 -36.40 -36.25
CA VAL A 285 16.57 -37.20 -37.21
C VAL A 285 15.14 -36.67 -37.35
N ALA A 286 14.48 -36.34 -36.23
CA ALA A 286 13.14 -35.78 -36.23
C ALA A 286 13.07 -34.42 -36.96
N GLN A 287 14.12 -33.61 -36.83
CA GLN A 287 14.25 -32.32 -37.51
C GLN A 287 14.54 -32.47 -39.01
N ALA A 288 15.38 -33.43 -39.39
CA ALA A 288 15.72 -33.70 -40.79
C ALA A 288 14.57 -34.37 -41.58
N THR A 289 13.67 -35.07 -40.90
CA THR A 289 12.60 -35.85 -41.54
C THR A 289 11.21 -35.45 -41.03
N SER A 290 10.78 -36.05 -39.92
CA SER A 290 9.60 -35.68 -39.13
C SER A 290 9.63 -36.51 -37.86
N PHE A 291 8.94 -36.08 -36.81
CA PHE A 291 8.85 -36.85 -35.56
C PHE A 291 8.26 -38.25 -35.78
N LYS A 292 7.24 -38.39 -36.64
CA LYS A 292 6.63 -39.69 -36.97
C LYS A 292 7.62 -40.63 -37.67
N LYS A 293 8.43 -40.13 -38.60
CA LYS A 293 9.47 -40.91 -39.28
C LYS A 293 10.57 -41.32 -38.31
N ALA A 294 11.01 -40.40 -37.44
CA ALA A 294 11.99 -40.71 -36.40
C ALA A 294 11.50 -41.79 -35.43
N LEU A 295 10.23 -41.72 -34.98
CA LEU A 295 9.63 -42.79 -34.18
C LEU A 295 9.70 -44.15 -34.87
N LYS A 296 9.36 -44.22 -36.17
CA LYS A 296 9.45 -45.46 -36.96
C LYS A 296 10.88 -45.96 -37.11
N GLN A 297 11.82 -45.07 -37.42
CA GLN A 297 13.23 -45.41 -37.62
C GLN A 297 13.89 -45.99 -36.36
N TYR A 298 13.57 -45.42 -35.19
CA TYR A 298 14.09 -45.91 -33.91
C TYR A 298 13.21 -46.99 -33.27
N ALA A 299 12.13 -47.42 -33.93
CA ALA A 299 11.13 -48.35 -33.39
C ALA A 299 10.54 -47.92 -32.02
N LEU A 300 10.35 -46.61 -31.82
CA LEU A 300 9.84 -46.02 -30.57
C LEU A 300 8.35 -45.71 -30.67
N LYS A 301 7.66 -45.77 -29.52
CA LYS A 301 6.29 -45.27 -29.36
C LYS A 301 6.30 -43.96 -28.59
N SER A 302 5.34 -43.08 -28.90
CA SER A 302 5.21 -41.85 -28.14
C SER A 302 4.67 -42.12 -26.73
N ILE A 303 5.21 -41.41 -25.74
CA ILE A 303 4.72 -41.40 -24.35
C ILE A 303 3.31 -40.82 -24.20
N PHE A 304 2.74 -40.21 -25.25
CA PHE A 304 1.36 -39.71 -25.28
C PHE A 304 0.43 -40.61 -26.11
N SER A 305 0.87 -41.81 -26.50
CA SER A 305 0.09 -42.68 -27.39
C SER A 305 -1.22 -43.16 -26.77
N ASP A 306 -1.26 -43.39 -25.45
CA ASP A 306 -2.45 -43.81 -24.72
C ASP A 306 -3.60 -42.80 -24.80
N THR A 307 -3.27 -41.51 -24.98
CA THR A 307 -4.26 -40.43 -25.19
C THR A 307 -4.42 -40.07 -26.66
N GLN A 308 -3.91 -40.88 -27.58
CA GLN A 308 -3.84 -40.58 -29.01
C GLN A 308 -3.13 -39.24 -29.29
N GLY A 309 -2.13 -38.91 -28.47
CA GLY A 309 -1.40 -37.64 -28.52
C GLY A 309 -2.17 -36.45 -27.94
N LYS A 310 -3.37 -36.62 -27.39
CA LYS A 310 -4.21 -35.52 -26.87
C LYS A 310 -3.85 -35.25 -25.40
N VAL A 311 -3.16 -34.15 -25.17
CA VAL A 311 -2.78 -33.66 -23.84
C VAL A 311 -3.71 -32.53 -23.43
N THR A 312 -4.31 -32.63 -22.24
CA THR A 312 -5.24 -31.65 -21.66
C THR A 312 -4.74 -31.19 -20.30
N ARG A 313 -5.32 -30.09 -19.78
CA ARG A 313 -5.00 -29.57 -18.45
C ARG A 313 -5.32 -30.55 -17.31
N LYS A 314 -6.14 -31.59 -17.52
CA LYS A 314 -6.45 -32.60 -16.49
C LYS A 314 -5.26 -33.53 -16.19
N GLN A 315 -4.33 -33.69 -17.14
CA GLN A 315 -3.12 -34.51 -16.96
C GLN A 315 -1.93 -33.71 -16.41
N ASN A 316 -2.19 -32.54 -15.81
CA ASN A 316 -1.15 -31.60 -15.37
C ASN A 316 -0.32 -32.09 -14.18
N SER A 317 -0.56 -33.29 -13.62
CA SER A 317 0.31 -33.91 -12.61
C SER A 317 1.54 -34.58 -13.22
N GLN A 318 1.54 -34.86 -14.52
CA GLN A 318 2.65 -35.52 -15.20
C GLN A 318 3.55 -34.48 -15.85
N TRP A 319 4.83 -34.44 -15.45
CA TRP A 319 5.81 -33.45 -15.91
C TRP A 319 5.85 -33.30 -17.44
N ALA A 320 5.93 -34.40 -18.19
CA ALA A 320 5.99 -34.35 -19.65
C ALA A 320 4.72 -33.74 -20.28
N HIS A 321 3.55 -33.92 -19.65
CA HIS A 321 2.29 -33.30 -20.07
C HIS A 321 2.32 -31.78 -19.81
N GLN A 322 2.84 -31.34 -18.65
CA GLN A 322 3.01 -29.92 -18.34
C GLN A 322 3.93 -29.22 -19.35
N VAL A 323 5.05 -29.87 -19.69
CA VAL A 323 6.03 -29.36 -20.65
C VAL A 323 5.34 -29.11 -21.98
N VAL A 324 4.75 -30.12 -22.62
CA VAL A 324 4.14 -29.96 -23.96
C VAL A 324 2.94 -29.02 -23.94
N PHE A 325 2.20 -28.95 -22.83
CA PHE A 325 1.09 -28.02 -22.69
C PHE A 325 1.55 -26.56 -22.59
N SER A 326 2.79 -26.30 -22.20
CA SER A 326 3.36 -24.94 -22.11
C SER A 326 4.01 -24.46 -23.41
N LEU A 327 4.28 -25.36 -24.35
CA LEU A 327 4.96 -25.04 -25.61
C LEU A 327 4.03 -24.32 -26.62
N LYS A 328 4.66 -23.63 -27.59
CA LYS A 328 4.00 -23.08 -28.77
C LYS A 328 3.54 -24.19 -29.71
N GLU A 329 2.66 -23.87 -30.65
CA GLU A 329 2.19 -24.79 -31.68
C GLU A 329 3.32 -25.17 -32.64
N SER A 330 3.30 -26.40 -33.18
CA SER A 330 4.29 -26.90 -34.15
C SER A 330 5.77 -26.88 -33.68
N LEU A 331 6.03 -26.82 -32.37
CA LEU A 331 7.37 -26.70 -31.82
C LEU A 331 7.99 -28.07 -31.54
N LEU A 332 9.14 -28.35 -32.17
CA LEU A 332 10.04 -29.44 -31.78
C LEU A 332 11.01 -28.94 -30.69
N THR A 333 11.03 -29.61 -29.53
CA THR A 333 11.91 -29.22 -28.42
C THR A 333 13.36 -29.63 -28.64
N GLY A 334 14.29 -28.96 -27.96
CA GLY A 334 15.55 -29.58 -27.59
C GLY A 334 15.33 -30.75 -26.61
N PRO A 335 16.38 -31.53 -26.29
CA PRO A 335 16.35 -32.43 -25.14
C PRO A 335 16.09 -31.64 -23.85
N ILE A 336 15.00 -31.96 -23.15
CA ILE A 336 14.64 -31.33 -21.87
C ILE A 336 14.85 -32.37 -20.77
N ARG A 337 15.67 -32.06 -19.76
CA ARG A 337 15.91 -32.97 -18.64
C ARG A 337 14.69 -33.01 -17.70
N SER A 338 14.22 -34.21 -17.39
CA SER A 338 13.12 -34.45 -16.45
C SER A 338 13.61 -34.48 -14.99
N PRO A 339 12.70 -34.32 -14.00
CA PRO A 339 13.05 -34.44 -12.59
C PRO A 339 13.64 -35.80 -12.20
N ASP A 340 13.25 -36.88 -12.87
CA ASP A 340 13.80 -38.24 -12.67
C ASP A 340 15.09 -38.50 -13.48
N GLY A 341 15.68 -37.48 -14.09
CA GLY A 341 16.99 -37.54 -14.75
C GLY A 341 16.97 -38.05 -16.20
N LYS A 342 15.81 -38.34 -16.78
CA LYS A 342 15.63 -38.69 -18.20
C LYS A 342 15.61 -37.44 -19.08
N TRP A 343 15.58 -37.64 -20.40
CA TRP A 343 15.62 -36.58 -21.41
C TRP A 343 14.42 -36.68 -22.35
N LEU A 344 13.57 -35.66 -22.37
CA LEU A 344 12.40 -35.57 -23.24
C LEU A 344 12.76 -34.87 -24.55
N VAL A 345 12.37 -35.48 -25.67
CA VAL A 345 12.20 -34.78 -26.94
C VAL A 345 10.73 -34.85 -27.31
N ALA A 346 10.10 -33.70 -27.53
CA ALA A 346 8.69 -33.62 -27.87
C ALA A 346 8.45 -32.69 -29.05
N GLN A 347 7.38 -32.96 -29.79
CA GLN A 347 6.83 -32.06 -30.78
C GLN A 347 5.37 -31.77 -30.44
N THR A 348 5.02 -30.49 -30.33
CA THR A 348 3.62 -30.05 -30.36
C THR A 348 3.16 -29.93 -31.81
N HIS A 349 1.91 -30.24 -32.07
CA HIS A 349 1.33 -30.20 -33.42
C HIS A 349 0.26 -29.13 -33.52
N HIS A 350 -0.89 -29.38 -32.90
CA HIS A 350 -2.04 -28.48 -32.92
C HIS A 350 -2.43 -28.04 -31.51
N ILE A 351 -2.78 -26.77 -31.33
CA ILE A 351 -3.30 -26.23 -30.08
C ILE A 351 -4.78 -25.87 -30.23
N LYS A 352 -5.65 -26.55 -29.47
CA LYS A 352 -7.05 -26.17 -29.35
C LYS A 352 -7.21 -25.19 -28.19
N PHE A 353 -7.87 -24.08 -28.46
CA PHE A 353 -8.35 -23.15 -27.45
C PHE A 353 -9.84 -23.35 -27.24
N ASP A 354 -10.27 -23.24 -25.98
CA ASP A 354 -11.68 -23.12 -25.61
C ASP A 354 -11.83 -21.90 -24.69
N TYR A 355 -13.06 -21.61 -24.29
CA TYR A 355 -13.38 -20.56 -23.33
C TYR A 355 -13.79 -21.20 -22.01
N TYR A 356 -13.46 -20.57 -20.88
CA TYR A 356 -13.99 -21.01 -19.60
C TYR A 356 -15.53 -20.91 -19.61
N ALA A 357 -16.22 -21.85 -18.96
CA ALA A 357 -17.66 -21.78 -18.81
C ALA A 357 -18.05 -20.54 -17.98
N ILE A 358 -19.18 -19.93 -18.31
CA ILE A 358 -19.61 -18.66 -17.72
C ILE A 358 -19.83 -18.73 -16.19
N ASP A 359 -20.22 -19.90 -15.71
CA ASP A 359 -20.45 -20.27 -14.32
C ASP A 359 -19.20 -20.83 -13.63
N SER A 360 -18.06 -20.91 -14.35
CA SER A 360 -16.83 -21.43 -13.78
C SER A 360 -16.23 -20.51 -12.73
N GLU A 361 -15.52 -21.10 -11.76
CA GLU A 361 -14.82 -20.33 -10.74
C GLU A 361 -13.76 -19.39 -11.33
N THR A 362 -13.14 -19.75 -12.45
CA THR A 362 -12.18 -18.86 -13.13
C THR A 362 -12.85 -17.60 -13.65
N VAL A 363 -14.01 -17.73 -14.32
CA VAL A 363 -14.78 -16.58 -14.80
C VAL A 363 -15.25 -15.73 -13.63
N ARG A 364 -15.86 -16.35 -12.61
CA ARG A 364 -16.32 -15.67 -11.40
C ARG A 364 -15.19 -14.89 -10.75
N TYR A 365 -14.05 -15.51 -10.50
CA TYR A 365 -12.91 -14.89 -9.83
C TYR A 365 -12.32 -13.71 -10.62
N GLN A 366 -11.99 -13.92 -11.90
CA GLN A 366 -11.35 -12.87 -12.71
C GLN A 366 -12.32 -11.72 -13.04
N ALA A 367 -13.59 -12.00 -13.33
CA ALA A 367 -14.58 -10.95 -13.55
C ALA A 367 -14.82 -10.15 -12.25
N THR A 368 -14.93 -10.82 -11.10
CA THR A 368 -15.07 -10.14 -9.80
C THR A 368 -13.88 -9.23 -9.52
N LEU A 369 -12.65 -9.67 -9.84
CA LEU A 369 -11.44 -8.88 -9.69
C LEU A 369 -11.44 -7.60 -10.53
N ALA A 370 -11.93 -7.65 -11.77
CA ALA A 370 -12.03 -6.47 -12.61
C ALA A 370 -13.16 -5.54 -12.13
N LEU A 371 -14.34 -6.11 -11.89
CA LEU A 371 -15.53 -5.35 -11.48
C LEU A 371 -15.36 -4.65 -10.13
N ILE A 372 -14.64 -5.25 -9.19
CA ILE A 372 -14.44 -4.65 -7.87
C ILE A 372 -13.53 -3.42 -7.92
N GLU A 373 -12.56 -3.37 -8.83
CA GLU A 373 -11.69 -2.21 -9.01
C GLU A 373 -12.49 -1.02 -9.54
N ASP A 374 -13.29 -1.25 -10.58
CA ASP A 374 -14.20 -0.25 -11.14
C ASP A 374 -15.21 0.24 -10.09
N LEU A 375 -15.82 -0.71 -9.36
CA LEU A 375 -16.79 -0.40 -8.30
C LEU A 375 -16.15 0.40 -7.16
N ALA A 376 -14.92 0.06 -6.75
CA ALA A 376 -14.18 0.78 -5.72
C ALA A 376 -13.90 2.23 -6.14
N GLN A 377 -13.40 2.43 -7.35
CA GLN A 377 -13.14 3.78 -7.87
C GLN A 377 -14.43 4.60 -8.02
N GLN A 378 -15.51 4.00 -8.55
CA GLN A 378 -16.79 4.67 -8.69
C GLN A 378 -17.38 5.05 -7.33
N THR A 379 -17.42 4.09 -6.40
CA THR A 379 -17.94 4.31 -5.04
C THR A 379 -17.14 5.39 -4.31
N TYR A 380 -15.81 5.37 -4.45
CA TYR A 380 -14.94 6.40 -3.89
C TYR A 380 -15.27 7.79 -4.45
N ARG A 381 -15.35 7.93 -5.79
CA ARG A 381 -15.68 9.21 -6.45
C ARG A 381 -17.04 9.74 -6.00
N GLN A 382 -18.06 8.88 -5.97
CA GLN A 382 -19.40 9.24 -5.53
C GLN A 382 -19.43 9.70 -4.07
N ASN A 383 -18.81 8.93 -3.17
CA ASN A 383 -18.76 9.28 -1.75
C ASN A 383 -17.97 10.56 -1.50
N LYS A 384 -16.85 10.75 -2.20
CA LYS A 384 -16.07 12.00 -2.13
C LYS A 384 -16.91 13.19 -2.59
N GLN A 385 -17.56 13.10 -3.76
CA GLN A 385 -18.40 14.18 -4.28
C GLN A 385 -19.57 14.51 -3.34
N ALA A 386 -20.25 13.50 -2.82
CA ALA A 386 -21.34 13.68 -1.86
C ALA A 386 -20.85 14.34 -0.55
N TRP A 387 -19.66 13.94 -0.08
CA TRP A 387 -19.04 14.53 1.10
C TRP A 387 -18.66 16.00 0.84
N LEU A 388 -17.97 16.31 -0.26
CA LEU A 388 -17.58 17.68 -0.60
C LEU A 388 -18.80 18.61 -0.73
N LYS A 389 -19.89 18.13 -1.36
CA LYS A 389 -21.14 18.88 -1.49
C LYS A 389 -21.78 19.17 -0.13
N THR A 390 -21.86 18.17 0.74
CA THR A 390 -22.40 18.32 2.11
C THR A 390 -21.60 19.37 2.92
N HIS A 391 -20.31 19.47 2.65
CA HIS A 391 -19.39 20.37 3.35
C HIS A 391 -19.11 21.68 2.62
N LYS A 392 -19.85 21.97 1.53
CA LYS A 392 -19.73 23.20 0.73
C LYS A 392 -18.30 23.49 0.23
N LEU A 393 -17.53 22.44 -0.03
CA LEU A 393 -16.20 22.55 -0.64
C LEU A 393 -16.33 22.45 -2.17
N SER A 394 -15.63 23.31 -2.91
CA SER A 394 -15.58 23.23 -4.37
C SER A 394 -14.90 21.95 -4.84
N LEU A 395 -15.33 21.43 -5.99
CA LEU A 395 -14.68 20.31 -6.66
C LEU A 395 -13.32 20.70 -7.23
#